data_AF-A0A1B6EGF4-F1
#
_entry.id   AF-A0A1B6EGF4-F1
#
_cell.length_a   1.000
_cell.length_b   1.000
_cell.length_c   1.000
_cell.angle_alpha   90.00
_cell.angle_beta   90.00
_cell.angle_gamma   90.00
#
_symmetry.space_group_name_H-M   'P 1'
#
loop_
_entity.id
_entity.type
_entity.pdbx_description
1 polymer ?
#
loop_
_entity_poly.entity_id
_entity_poly.type
_entity_poly.pdbx_seq_one_letter_code
_entity_poly.pdbx_strand_id
1 'polypeptide(L)'
;MYFTIKINLTVLLICYLITVHSKKIKLKYKKLMEAEEKAKMAALQEDQGEASEGDEFKKRNLVELDDTVAKILTFPVRGQAESLMRAISRYTHALHRYIKKTRDGDQEAINLGKAYISRGTPKSFKIKIDGKTVLSRAGLDKYEFQHYEYCREESIKSWHLLKEILENPQNFTTTAKPILTE
;
A
#
# COMPACT_ATOMS: atom_id res chain seq x y z
N MET A 1 43.13 -52.44 -10.32
CA MET A 1 42.30 -51.51 -11.13
C MET A 1 40.92 -51.30 -10.46
N TYR A 2 40.89 -50.77 -9.22
CA TYR A 2 39.64 -50.63 -8.41
C TYR A 2 39.48 -49.23 -7.76
N PHE A 3 40.42 -48.31 -7.98
CA PHE A 3 40.48 -47.02 -7.28
C PHE A 3 39.62 -45.92 -7.95
N THR A 4 39.40 -46.00 -9.26
CA THR A 4 38.72 -44.94 -10.02
C THR A 4 37.18 -44.98 -9.89
N ILE A 5 36.60 -46.15 -9.60
CA ILE A 5 35.14 -46.32 -9.50
C ILE A 5 34.61 -45.78 -8.15
N LYS A 6 35.36 -45.92 -7.05
CA LYS A 6 34.93 -45.43 -5.72
C LYS A 6 34.83 -43.90 -5.63
N ILE A 7 35.69 -43.18 -6.34
CA ILE A 7 35.67 -41.70 -6.37
C ILE A 7 34.40 -41.20 -7.06
N ASN A 8 34.01 -41.82 -8.18
CA ASN A 8 32.78 -41.46 -8.90
C ASN A 8 31.52 -41.69 -8.05
N LEU A 9 31.44 -42.78 -7.30
CA LEU A 9 30.27 -43.06 -6.46
C LEU A 9 30.15 -42.06 -5.29
N THR A 10 31.28 -41.68 -4.70
CA THR A 10 31.31 -40.74 -3.57
C THR A 10 30.94 -39.32 -4.02
N VAL A 11 31.44 -38.87 -5.17
CA VAL A 11 31.08 -37.58 -5.76
C VAL A 11 29.60 -37.54 -6.17
N LEU A 12 29.08 -38.63 -6.76
CA LEU A 12 27.65 -38.75 -7.07
C LEU A 12 26.78 -38.70 -5.82
N LEU A 13 27.20 -39.35 -4.72
CA LEU A 13 26.49 -39.30 -3.45
C LEU A 13 26.47 -37.90 -2.84
N ILE A 14 27.60 -37.18 -2.90
CA ILE A 14 27.71 -35.79 -2.42
C ILE A 14 26.83 -34.86 -3.28
N CYS A 15 26.88 -34.97 -4.60
CA CYS A 15 26.02 -34.20 -5.51
C CYS A 15 24.54 -34.49 -5.28
N TYR A 16 24.17 -35.75 -5.04
CA TYR A 16 22.81 -36.15 -4.70
C TYR A 16 22.37 -35.56 -3.36
N LEU A 17 23.21 -35.64 -2.33
CA LEU A 17 22.93 -35.06 -1.01
C LEU A 17 22.77 -33.55 -1.08
N ILE A 18 23.64 -32.84 -1.80
CA ILE A 18 23.52 -31.39 -2.04
C ILE A 18 22.22 -31.07 -2.77
N THR A 19 21.85 -31.86 -3.79
CA THR A 19 20.61 -31.63 -4.56
C THR A 19 19.37 -31.88 -3.70
N VAL A 20 19.35 -32.95 -2.91
CA VAL A 20 18.24 -33.26 -2.00
C VAL A 20 18.15 -32.22 -0.89
N HIS A 21 19.28 -31.77 -0.35
CA HIS A 21 19.29 -30.75 0.69
C HIS A 21 18.86 -29.39 0.14
N SER A 22 19.32 -29.01 -1.06
CA SER A 22 18.87 -27.82 -1.78
C SER A 22 17.37 -27.86 -2.08
N LYS A 23 16.82 -29.01 -2.49
CA LYS A 23 15.37 -29.19 -2.68
C LYS A 23 14.60 -29.06 -1.35
N LYS A 24 15.10 -29.67 -0.27
CA LYS A 24 14.48 -29.54 1.07
C LYS A 24 14.51 -28.10 1.58
N ILE A 25 15.61 -27.39 1.36
CA ILE A 25 15.77 -25.98 1.72
C ILE A 25 14.80 -25.13 0.90
N LYS A 26 14.76 -25.30 -0.43
CA LYS A 26 13.79 -24.60 -1.30
C LYS A 26 12.35 -24.86 -0.89
N LEU A 27 12.01 -26.10 -0.54
CA LEU A 27 10.66 -26.45 -0.07
C LEU A 27 10.34 -25.80 1.28
N LYS A 28 11.31 -25.73 2.20
CA LYS A 28 11.15 -25.03 3.50
C LYS A 28 10.97 -23.53 3.30
N TYR A 29 11.76 -22.90 2.44
CA TYR A 29 11.59 -21.48 2.09
C TYR A 29 10.25 -21.22 1.40
N LYS A 30 9.81 -22.09 0.47
CA LYS A 30 8.50 -21.97 -0.17
C LYS A 30 7.36 -22.03 0.86
N LYS A 31 7.43 -22.97 1.81
CA LYS A 31 6.44 -23.08 2.89
C LYS A 31 6.45 -21.88 3.84
N LEU A 32 7.62 -21.29 4.10
CA LEU A 32 7.74 -20.07 4.90
C LEU A 32 7.15 -18.85 4.16
N MET A 33 7.43 -18.71 2.87
CA MET A 33 6.85 -17.66 2.03
C MET A 33 5.33 -17.80 1.91
N GLU A 34 4.82 -19.03 1.69
CA GLU A 34 3.37 -19.31 1.67
C GLU A 34 2.72 -19.06 3.04
N ALA A 35 3.42 -19.37 4.15
CA ALA A 35 2.93 -19.09 5.50
C ALA A 35 2.93 -17.59 5.82
N GLU A 36 3.95 -16.84 5.40
CA GLU A 36 4.00 -15.38 5.52
C GLU A 36 2.95 -14.70 4.64
N GLU A 37 2.75 -15.18 3.41
CA GLU A 37 1.73 -14.68 2.50
C GLU A 37 0.33 -14.99 3.05
N LYS A 38 0.12 -16.20 3.59
CA LYS A 38 -1.13 -16.56 4.28
C LYS A 38 -1.34 -15.75 5.56
N ALA A 39 -0.29 -15.45 6.33
CA ALA A 39 -0.38 -14.59 7.52
C ALA A 39 -0.66 -13.13 7.14
N LYS A 40 -0.07 -12.62 6.05
CA LYS A 40 -0.38 -11.29 5.49
C LYS A 40 -1.82 -11.23 4.98
N MET A 41 -2.28 -12.26 4.27
CA MET A 41 -3.66 -12.36 3.78
C MET A 41 -4.66 -12.53 4.93
N ALA A 42 -4.30 -13.26 5.99
CA ALA A 42 -5.11 -13.40 7.20
C ALA A 42 -5.16 -12.08 8.00
N ALA A 43 -4.05 -11.36 8.12
CA ALA A 43 -4.04 -10.02 8.73
C ALA A 43 -4.83 -9.00 7.89
N LEU A 44 -4.79 -9.12 6.57
CA LEU A 44 -5.64 -8.35 5.66
C LEU A 44 -7.12 -8.76 5.77
N GLN A 45 -7.43 -10.03 6.02
CA GLN A 45 -8.80 -10.52 6.22
C GLN A 45 -9.35 -10.21 7.61
N GLU A 46 -8.54 -10.20 8.67
CA GLU A 46 -8.94 -9.77 10.02
C GLU A 46 -9.13 -8.25 10.09
N ASP A 47 -8.31 -7.44 9.37
CA ASP A 47 -8.53 -5.98 9.22
C ASP A 47 -9.69 -5.67 8.23
N GLN A 48 -10.15 -6.66 7.44
CA GLN A 48 -11.36 -6.58 6.60
C GLN A 48 -12.61 -7.24 7.24
N GLY A 49 -12.47 -7.92 8.39
CA GLY A 49 -13.52 -8.74 9.01
C GLY A 49 -14.48 -7.99 9.93
N GLU A 50 -14.16 -6.76 10.33
CA GLU A 50 -15.03 -5.89 11.14
C GLU A 50 -15.31 -4.55 10.44
N ALA A 51 -15.80 -4.60 9.21
CA ALA A 51 -16.39 -3.43 8.59
C ALA A 51 -17.50 -3.84 7.62
N SER A 52 -18.72 -3.87 8.12
CA SER A 52 -19.92 -3.66 7.30
C SER A 52 -19.63 -2.53 6.31
N GLU A 53 -19.64 -2.86 5.01
CA GLU A 53 -19.29 -1.96 3.90
C GLU A 53 -20.14 -0.67 3.86
N GLY A 54 -21.22 -0.60 4.64
CA GLY A 54 -22.10 0.57 4.77
C GLY A 54 -21.67 1.62 5.80
N ASP A 55 -20.84 1.30 6.80
CA ASP A 55 -20.56 2.21 7.94
C ASP A 55 -19.13 2.76 7.98
N GLU A 56 -18.17 2.15 7.29
CA GLU A 56 -16.78 2.62 7.32
C GLU A 56 -16.54 3.92 6.56
N PHE A 57 -17.45 4.29 5.66
CA PHE A 57 -17.41 5.57 4.97
C PHE A 57 -17.56 6.76 5.94
N LYS A 58 -18.26 6.56 7.07
CA LYS A 58 -18.42 7.55 8.14
C LYS A 58 -17.26 7.59 9.13
N LYS A 59 -16.47 6.53 9.26
CA LYS A 59 -15.49 6.39 10.37
C LYS A 59 -14.08 6.89 10.08
N ARG A 60 -13.66 7.07 8.82
CA ARG A 60 -12.28 7.50 8.51
C ARG A 60 -12.29 8.69 7.56
N ASN A 61 -12.35 9.89 8.14
CA ASN A 61 -12.33 11.15 7.44
C ASN A 61 -10.93 11.39 6.83
N LEU A 62 -10.84 11.63 5.51
CA LEU A 62 -9.58 11.99 4.84
C LEU A 62 -8.84 13.13 5.56
N VAL A 63 -9.60 14.04 6.16
CA VAL A 63 -9.09 15.18 6.92
C VAL A 63 -8.38 14.72 8.20
N GLU A 64 -8.94 13.76 8.93
CA GLU A 64 -8.33 13.25 10.17
C GLU A 64 -7.04 12.47 9.88
N LEU A 65 -7.02 11.72 8.77
CA LEU A 65 -5.83 11.03 8.30
C LEU A 65 -4.75 12.02 7.87
N ASP A 66 -5.11 13.07 7.11
CA ASP A 66 -4.20 14.15 6.74
C ASP A 66 -3.64 14.87 7.98
N ASP A 67 -4.49 15.20 8.96
CA ASP A 67 -4.08 15.84 10.21
C ASP A 67 -3.12 14.96 11.02
N THR A 68 -3.37 13.65 11.05
CA THR A 68 -2.49 12.68 11.74
C THR A 68 -1.12 12.61 11.08
N VAL A 69 -1.08 12.48 9.74
CA VAL A 69 0.18 12.48 8.98
C VAL A 69 0.90 13.82 9.19
N ALA A 70 0.20 14.95 9.06
CA ALA A 70 0.77 16.28 9.22
C ALA A 70 1.36 16.50 10.62
N LYS A 71 0.68 16.03 11.67
CA LYS A 71 1.15 16.12 13.05
C LYS A 71 2.47 15.39 13.25
N ILE A 72 2.58 14.16 12.76
CA ILE A 72 3.80 13.35 12.88
C ILE A 72 4.94 13.99 12.08
N LEU A 73 4.67 14.51 10.89
CA LEU A 73 5.70 15.14 10.06
C LEU A 73 6.19 16.48 10.60
N THR A 74 5.34 17.23 11.29
CA THR A 74 5.72 18.52 11.88
C THR A 74 6.69 18.33 13.06
N PHE A 75 6.45 17.29 13.88
CA PHE A 75 7.26 16.98 15.05
C PHE A 75 7.52 15.47 15.13
N PRO A 76 8.41 14.92 14.29
CA PRO A 76 8.66 13.48 14.27
C PRO A 76 9.37 13.06 15.57
N VAL A 77 8.79 12.08 16.26
CA VAL A 77 9.33 11.50 17.51
C VAL A 77 9.68 10.03 17.28
N ARG A 78 10.75 9.57 17.95
CA ARG A 78 11.24 8.19 17.82
C ARG A 78 10.17 7.21 18.28
N GLY A 79 9.95 6.15 17.49
CA GLY A 79 8.92 5.15 17.75
C GLY A 79 7.58 5.43 17.07
N GLN A 80 7.46 6.52 16.30
CA GLN A 80 6.26 6.80 15.51
C GLN A 80 6.31 6.24 14.08
N ALA A 81 7.38 5.53 13.70
CA ALA A 81 7.54 4.90 12.39
C ALA A 81 6.28 4.14 11.95
N GLU A 82 5.82 3.18 12.76
CA GLU A 82 4.64 2.38 12.46
C GLU A 82 3.36 3.23 12.35
N SER A 83 3.20 4.21 13.24
CA SER A 83 2.03 5.10 13.22
C SER A 83 1.99 5.96 11.95
N LEU A 84 3.15 6.47 11.51
CA LEU A 84 3.27 7.23 10.28
C LEU A 84 2.95 6.36 9.06
N MET A 85 3.52 5.16 9.01
CA MET A 85 3.28 4.20 7.93
C MET A 85 1.81 3.83 7.81
N ARG A 86 1.18 3.45 8.94
CA ARG A 86 -0.25 3.12 8.96
C ARG A 86 -1.10 4.31 8.53
N ALA A 87 -0.78 5.52 8.99
CA ALA A 87 -1.54 6.72 8.64
C ALA A 87 -1.43 7.06 7.14
N ILE A 88 -0.22 7.07 6.56
CA ILE A 88 -0.05 7.42 5.15
C ILE A 88 -0.65 6.36 4.22
N SER A 89 -0.50 5.06 4.52
CA SER A 89 -1.10 3.99 3.70
C SER A 89 -2.62 4.06 3.72
N ARG A 90 -3.22 4.30 4.90
CA ARG A 90 -4.68 4.48 5.03
C ARG A 90 -5.18 5.70 4.27
N TYR A 91 -4.43 6.80 4.33
CA TYR A 91 -4.75 8.01 3.58
C TYR A 91 -4.73 7.78 2.07
N THR A 92 -3.70 7.11 1.54
CA THR A 92 -3.61 6.72 0.12
C THR A 92 -4.79 5.84 -0.30
N HIS A 93 -5.10 4.80 0.48
CA HIS A 93 -6.23 3.91 0.18
C HIS A 93 -7.58 4.62 0.19
N ALA A 94 -7.79 5.53 1.15
CA ALA A 94 -9.01 6.34 1.22
C ALA A 94 -9.18 7.21 -0.04
N LEU A 95 -8.10 7.84 -0.53
CA LEU A 95 -8.13 8.61 -1.78
C LEU A 95 -8.49 7.73 -2.99
N HIS A 96 -7.87 6.55 -3.13
CA HIS A 96 -8.20 5.61 -4.21
C HIS A 96 -9.67 5.17 -4.18
N ARG A 97 -10.21 4.90 -2.98
CA ARG A 97 -11.62 4.55 -2.81
C ARG A 97 -12.54 5.69 -3.21
N TYR A 98 -12.21 6.93 -2.82
CA TYR A 98 -12.95 8.13 -3.23
C TYR A 98 -12.94 8.31 -4.74
N ILE A 99 -11.78 8.17 -5.40
CA ILE A 99 -11.67 8.24 -6.86
C ILE A 99 -12.58 7.21 -7.52
N LYS A 100 -12.51 5.95 -7.07
CA LYS A 100 -13.34 4.87 -7.62
C LYS A 100 -14.83 5.20 -7.48
N LYS A 101 -15.29 5.52 -6.27
CA LYS A 101 -16.70 5.86 -5.99
C LYS A 101 -17.17 7.08 -6.78
N THR A 102 -16.33 8.10 -6.91
CA THR A 102 -16.62 9.30 -7.71
C THR A 102 -16.80 8.94 -9.19
N ARG A 103 -15.95 8.06 -9.74
CA ARG A 103 -16.06 7.57 -11.12
C ARG A 103 -17.30 6.70 -11.33
N ASP A 104 -17.69 5.93 -10.32
CA ASP A 104 -18.91 5.11 -10.34
C ASP A 104 -20.20 5.95 -10.23
N GLY A 105 -20.09 7.28 -10.07
CA GLY A 105 -21.25 8.18 -9.99
C GLY A 105 -21.91 8.25 -8.61
N ASP A 106 -21.22 7.80 -7.55
CA ASP A 106 -21.72 7.85 -6.17
C ASP A 106 -21.83 9.32 -5.71
N GLN A 107 -23.07 9.80 -5.58
CA GLN A 107 -23.35 11.20 -5.27
C GLN A 107 -22.86 11.61 -3.86
N GLU A 108 -22.86 10.69 -2.90
CA GLU A 108 -22.36 10.97 -1.55
C GLU A 108 -20.85 11.16 -1.58
N ALA A 109 -20.14 10.27 -2.27
CA ALA A 109 -18.70 10.38 -2.49
C ALA A 109 -18.31 11.63 -3.28
N ILE A 110 -19.07 12.00 -4.31
CA ILE A 110 -18.88 13.24 -5.07
C ILE A 110 -19.01 14.46 -4.14
N ASN A 111 -20.06 14.52 -3.32
CA ASN A 111 -20.31 15.64 -2.42
C ASN A 111 -19.21 15.79 -1.37
N LEU A 112 -18.78 14.67 -0.75
CA LEU A 112 -17.69 14.68 0.22
C LEU A 112 -16.34 14.97 -0.43
N GLY A 113 -16.09 14.45 -1.63
CA GLY A 113 -14.92 14.78 -2.43
C GLY A 113 -14.84 16.27 -2.72
N LYS A 114 -15.93 16.89 -3.17
CA LYS A 114 -16.01 18.34 -3.38
C LYS A 114 -15.76 19.13 -2.09
N ALA A 115 -16.37 18.72 -0.97
CA ALA A 115 -16.17 19.34 0.33
C ALA A 115 -14.73 19.17 0.86
N TYR A 116 -14.05 18.10 0.46
CA TYR A 116 -12.65 17.87 0.78
C TYR A 116 -11.72 18.75 -0.06
N ILE A 117 -11.90 18.76 -1.39
CA ILE A 117 -11.11 19.58 -2.32
C ILE A 117 -11.27 21.07 -2.06
N SER A 118 -12.48 21.54 -1.68
CA SER A 118 -12.73 22.95 -1.39
C SER A 118 -11.94 23.49 -0.19
N ARG A 119 -11.43 22.61 0.70
CA ARG A 119 -10.51 22.98 1.78
C ARG A 119 -9.10 23.34 1.29
N GLY A 120 -8.82 23.09 0.01
CA GLY A 120 -7.54 23.32 -0.63
C GLY A 120 -6.56 22.17 -0.44
N THR A 121 -5.29 22.42 -0.75
CA THR A 121 -4.23 21.40 -0.68
C THR A 121 -4.09 20.84 0.75
N PRO A 122 -4.02 19.50 0.91
CA PRO A 122 -3.84 18.83 2.21
C PRO A 122 -2.64 19.35 2.99
N LYS A 123 -2.74 19.38 4.32
CA LYS A 123 -1.70 19.95 5.20
C LYS A 123 -0.41 19.14 5.10
N SER A 124 -0.50 17.82 5.09
CA SER A 124 0.66 16.93 4.98
C SER A 124 1.49 17.16 3.70
N PHE A 125 0.86 17.68 2.64
CA PHE A 125 1.54 17.96 1.36
C PHE A 125 2.33 19.26 1.40
N LYS A 126 1.89 20.23 2.20
CA LYS A 126 2.56 21.54 2.36
C LYS A 126 3.81 21.47 3.21
N ILE A 127 3.96 20.41 4.02
CA ILE A 127 5.13 20.23 4.88
C ILE A 127 6.33 19.91 4.01
N LYS A 128 7.36 20.77 4.09
CA LYS A 128 8.67 20.49 3.50
C LYS A 128 9.34 19.41 4.34
N ILE A 129 9.60 18.27 3.72
CA ILE A 129 10.22 17.12 4.38
C ILE A 129 11.71 17.14 4.09
N ASP A 130 12.52 17.23 5.15
CA ASP A 130 13.89 16.75 5.10
C ASP A 130 13.89 15.25 5.39
N GLY A 131 14.06 14.44 4.34
CA GLY A 131 13.99 12.98 4.41
C GLY A 131 14.95 12.38 5.45
N LYS A 132 16.13 12.99 5.64
CA LYS A 132 17.09 12.56 6.67
C LYS A 132 16.56 12.77 8.08
N THR A 133 15.87 13.88 8.30
CA THR A 133 15.25 14.19 9.60
C THR A 133 14.10 13.25 9.90
N VAL A 134 13.22 12.95 8.94
CA VAL A 134 12.11 12.01 9.17
C VAL A 134 12.61 10.59 9.37
N LEU A 135 13.53 10.11 8.54
CA LEU A 135 14.17 8.81 8.68
C LEU A 135 14.76 8.62 10.09
N SER A 136 15.61 9.56 10.51
CA SER A 136 16.32 9.45 11.80
C SER A 136 15.42 9.67 13.01
N ARG A 137 14.44 10.60 12.95
CA ARG A 137 13.63 10.98 14.10
C ARG A 137 12.37 10.16 14.27
N ALA A 138 11.67 9.76 13.21
CA ALA A 138 10.54 8.84 13.34
C ALA A 138 11.01 7.41 13.71
N GLY A 139 12.28 7.10 13.38
CA GLY A 139 12.87 5.79 13.57
C GLY A 139 12.49 4.81 12.48
N LEU A 140 12.28 5.31 11.26
CA LEU A 140 12.05 4.47 10.08
C LEU A 140 13.37 3.83 9.67
N ASP A 141 13.36 2.56 9.32
CA ASP A 141 14.48 1.96 8.60
C ASP A 141 14.52 2.41 7.13
N LYS A 142 15.55 2.00 6.39
CA LYS A 142 15.72 2.40 4.98
C LYS A 142 14.58 1.91 4.08
N TYR A 143 14.05 0.71 4.32
CA TYR A 143 12.97 0.14 3.53
C TYR A 143 11.63 0.80 3.85
N GLU A 144 11.33 0.99 5.14
CA GLU A 144 10.14 1.71 5.61
C GLU A 144 10.10 3.14 5.08
N PHE A 145 11.25 3.82 5.05
CA PHE A 145 11.35 5.17 4.49
C PHE A 145 11.08 5.18 2.97
N GLN A 146 11.61 4.21 2.22
CA GLN A 146 11.28 4.09 0.79
C GLN A 146 9.79 3.82 0.57
N HIS A 147 9.18 2.96 1.39
CA HIS A 147 7.75 2.68 1.31
C HIS A 147 6.91 3.92 1.67
N TYR A 148 7.34 4.68 2.68
CA TYR A 148 6.75 5.96 3.03
C TYR A 148 6.77 6.95 1.86
N GLU A 149 7.93 7.13 1.23
CA GLU A 149 8.09 8.04 0.09
C GLU A 149 7.17 7.66 -1.06
N TYR A 150 7.10 6.36 -1.38
CA TYR A 150 6.19 5.82 -2.39
C TYR A 150 4.72 6.11 -2.05
N CYS A 151 4.25 5.77 -0.85
CA CYS A 151 2.87 6.01 -0.45
C CYS A 151 2.51 7.50 -0.47
N ARG A 152 3.45 8.38 -0.10
CA ARG A 152 3.25 9.82 -0.13
C ARG A 152 3.13 10.35 -1.56
N GLU A 153 3.98 9.91 -2.46
CA GLU A 153 3.92 10.30 -3.88
C GLU A 153 2.59 9.87 -4.50
N GLU A 154 2.15 8.63 -4.24
CA GLU A 154 0.87 8.10 -4.70
C GLU A 154 -0.32 8.88 -4.11
N SER A 155 -0.27 9.23 -2.83
CA SER A 155 -1.27 10.12 -2.20
C SER A 155 -1.39 11.47 -2.93
N ILE A 156 -0.27 12.09 -3.30
CA ILE A 156 -0.25 13.38 -4.00
C ILE A 156 -0.88 13.23 -5.39
N LYS A 157 -0.44 12.24 -6.16
CA LYS A 157 -1.00 11.94 -7.50
C LYS A 157 -2.50 11.70 -7.43
N SER A 158 -2.95 10.88 -6.49
CA SER A 158 -4.36 10.55 -6.32
C SER A 158 -5.21 11.73 -5.88
N TRP A 159 -4.67 12.63 -5.04
CA TRP A 159 -5.38 13.87 -4.72
C TRP A 159 -5.58 14.75 -5.96
N HIS A 160 -4.55 14.91 -6.79
CA HIS A 160 -4.65 15.66 -8.04
C HIS A 160 -5.65 15.02 -9.01
N LEU A 161 -5.64 13.70 -9.14
CA LEU A 161 -6.60 12.97 -9.96
C LEU A 161 -8.04 13.14 -9.47
N LEU A 162 -8.28 13.03 -8.16
CA LEU A 162 -9.61 13.26 -7.59
C LEU A 162 -10.09 14.68 -7.88
N LYS A 163 -9.21 15.67 -7.69
CA LYS A 163 -9.50 17.07 -8.02
C LYS A 163 -9.87 17.23 -9.49
N GLU A 164 -9.10 16.65 -10.40
CA GLU A 164 -9.36 16.71 -11.84
C GLU A 164 -10.71 16.08 -12.22
N ILE A 165 -11.03 14.92 -11.66
CA ILE A 165 -12.31 14.24 -11.90
C ILE A 165 -13.50 15.12 -11.45
N LEU A 166 -13.37 15.80 -10.32
CA LEU A 166 -14.46 16.61 -9.75
C LEU A 166 -14.61 17.98 -10.42
N GLU A 167 -13.52 18.59 -10.87
CA GLU A 167 -13.52 19.90 -11.53
C GLU A 167 -13.76 19.80 -13.04
N ASN A 168 -13.29 18.72 -13.69
CA ASN A 168 -13.41 18.48 -15.13
C ASN A 168 -14.04 17.11 -15.43
N PRO A 169 -15.30 16.86 -15.04
CA PRO A 169 -15.94 15.54 -15.19
C PRO A 169 -16.06 15.06 -16.64
N GLN A 170 -16.04 15.98 -17.62
CA GLN A 170 -16.11 15.65 -19.06
C GLN A 170 -14.90 14.84 -19.55
N ASN A 171 -13.76 14.93 -18.85
CA ASN A 171 -12.55 14.16 -19.21
C ASN A 171 -12.65 12.67 -18.85
N PHE A 172 -13.67 12.28 -18.07
CA PHE A 172 -13.79 10.93 -17.51
C PHE A 172 -15.13 10.26 -17.81
N THR A 173 -16.03 10.92 -18.54
CA THR A 173 -17.24 10.29 -19.08
C THR A 173 -16.87 9.34 -20.20
N THR A 174 -16.66 8.07 -19.87
CA THR A 174 -16.71 6.97 -20.84
C THR A 174 -18.16 6.82 -21.27
N THR A 175 -18.58 7.56 -22.30
CA THR A 175 -19.84 7.29 -23.00
C THR A 175 -19.77 5.87 -23.55
N ALA A 176 -20.33 4.90 -22.81
CA ALA A 176 -20.82 3.68 -23.41
C ALA A 176 -21.94 4.12 -24.37
N LYS A 177 -21.63 4.22 -25.66
CA LYS A 177 -22.65 4.43 -26.68
C LYS A 177 -23.71 3.33 -26.50
N PRO A 178 -25.00 3.66 -26.40
CA PRO A 178 -26.03 2.64 -26.46
C PRO A 178 -25.90 1.92 -27.80
N ILE A 179 -25.80 0.60 -27.75
CA ILE A 179 -25.93 -0.24 -28.93
C ILE A 179 -27.41 -0.11 -29.33
N LEU A 180 -27.68 0.75 -30.31
CA LEU A 180 -28.95 0.75 -31.01
C LEU A 180 -28.99 -0.56 -31.81
N THR A 181 -29.66 -1.57 -31.26
CA THR A 181 -30.17 -2.69 -32.07
C THR A 181 -31.39 -2.17 -32.81
N GLU A 182 -31.22 -1.96 -34.12
CA GLU A 182 -32.31 -1.91 -35.10
C GLU A 182 -33.04 -3.26 -35.20
#